data_AF-A0AAD7GZ98-F1
#
_entry.id   AF-A0AAD7GZ98-F1
#
_cell.length_a   1.000
_cell.length_b   1.000
_cell.length_c   1.000
_cell.angle_alpha   90.00
_cell.angle_beta   90.00
_cell.angle_gamma   90.00
#
_symmetry.space_group_name_H-M   'P 1'
#
loop_
_entity.id
_entity.type
_entity.pdbx_description
1 polymer ?
#
loop_
_entity_poly.entity_id
_entity_poly.type
_entity_poly.pdbx_seq_one_letter_code
_entity_poly.pdbx_strand_id
1 'polypeptide(L)'
;MLQELTIAYLTSRSNFVQISPEIPITKQINPEKYDPPEVFEGRAALRVITFCLIQGMVANKKKLVTDLIVKAKQVEYLIKSLPEPEPEEDHLCAKRLQALDDEMTLANEEYIQAVARSKDLHAQITDTLRLMLEETETGLAEKPR
;
A
#
# COMPACT_ATOMS: atom_id res chain seq x y z
N MET A 1 -11.72 15.98 -7.27
CA MET A 1 -12.47 15.19 -6.27
C MET A 1 -12.53 15.86 -4.88
N LEU A 2 -11.52 15.81 -4.01
CA LEU A 2 -11.66 16.31 -2.62
C LEU A 2 -11.80 17.85 -2.52
N GLN A 3 -11.11 18.61 -3.38
CA GLN A 3 -11.24 20.07 -3.45
C GLN A 3 -12.62 20.53 -3.96
N GLU A 4 -13.14 19.90 -5.00
CA GLU A 4 -14.48 20.20 -5.54
C GLU A 4 -15.58 19.87 -4.54
N LEU A 5 -15.48 18.75 -3.83
CA LEU A 5 -16.42 18.37 -2.78
C LEU A 5 -16.39 19.35 -1.60
N THR A 6 -15.19 19.83 -1.23
CA THR A 6 -15.04 20.83 -0.15
C THR A 6 -15.66 22.17 -0.54
N ILE A 7 -15.41 22.63 -1.77
CA ILE A 7 -15.98 23.88 -2.29
C ILE A 7 -17.49 23.75 -2.45
N ALA A 8 -18.00 22.63 -2.98
CA ALA A 8 -19.43 22.36 -3.10
C ALA A 8 -20.12 22.32 -1.73
N TYR A 9 -19.48 21.72 -0.72
CA TYR A 9 -20.02 21.70 0.65
C TYR A 9 -20.07 23.11 1.25
N LEU A 10 -18.98 23.88 1.16
CA LEU A 10 -18.93 25.25 1.71
C LEU A 10 -19.88 26.21 0.99
N THR A 11 -20.09 26.06 -0.32
CA THR A 11 -20.99 26.92 -1.10
C THR A 11 -22.47 26.55 -0.93
N SER A 12 -22.80 25.28 -0.66
CA SER A 12 -24.19 24.83 -0.50
C SER A 12 -24.73 24.95 0.93
N ARG A 13 -23.86 24.93 1.94
CA ARG A 13 -24.25 24.88 3.37
C ARG A 13 -23.88 26.12 4.19
N SER A 14 -23.22 27.14 3.60
CA SER A 14 -22.89 28.40 4.30
C SER A 14 -24.05 29.41 4.28
N ASN A 15 -24.12 30.28 5.29
CA ASN A 15 -25.11 31.35 5.39
C ASN A 15 -24.45 32.74 5.38
N PHE A 16 -25.21 33.77 5.00
CA PHE A 16 -24.73 35.15 4.94
C PHE A 16 -24.71 35.79 6.34
N VAL A 17 -23.57 36.37 6.71
CA VAL A 17 -23.40 37.15 7.95
C VAL A 17 -23.44 38.63 7.59
N GLN A 18 -24.23 39.41 8.32
CA GLN A 18 -24.28 40.86 8.13
C GLN A 18 -23.06 41.50 8.78
N ILE A 19 -22.19 42.10 7.97
CA ILE A 19 -20.96 42.74 8.43
C ILE A 19 -21.16 44.25 8.63
N SER A 20 -22.10 44.88 7.88
CA SER A 20 -22.44 46.30 7.99
C SER A 20 -23.95 46.50 8.14
N PRO A 21 -24.40 47.36 9.08
CA PRO A 21 -25.82 47.63 9.31
C PRO A 21 -26.50 48.40 8.17
N GLU A 22 -25.74 49.08 7.32
CA GLU A 22 -26.27 49.95 6.25
C GLU A 22 -26.70 49.18 4.99
N ILE A 23 -26.27 47.92 4.85
CA ILE A 23 -26.57 47.09 3.68
C ILE A 23 -27.41 45.89 4.14
N PRO A 24 -28.73 45.87 3.86
CA PRO A 24 -29.59 44.77 4.27
C PRO A 24 -29.33 43.51 3.43
N ILE A 25 -29.34 42.35 4.08
CA ILE A 25 -29.21 41.05 3.39
C ILE A 25 -30.51 40.76 2.63
N THR A 26 -30.41 40.62 1.30
CA THR A 26 -31.56 40.37 0.41
C THR A 26 -31.82 38.90 0.12
N LYS A 27 -30.91 38.00 0.54
CA LYS A 27 -31.02 36.55 0.35
C LYS A 27 -30.77 35.82 1.66
N GLN A 28 -31.79 35.16 2.18
CA GLN A 28 -31.68 34.22 3.29
C GLN A 28 -31.90 32.81 2.74
N ILE A 29 -31.02 31.88 3.10
CA ILE A 29 -31.17 30.47 2.74
C ILE A 29 -32.14 29.83 3.74
N ASN A 30 -33.03 28.95 3.27
CA ASN A 30 -33.98 28.25 4.13
C ASN A 30 -33.26 27.54 5.29
N PRO A 31 -33.83 27.57 6.52
CA PRO A 31 -33.21 27.03 7.73
C PRO A 31 -32.92 25.53 7.71
N GLU A 32 -33.56 24.77 6.82
CA GLU A 32 -33.28 23.34 6.64
C GLU A 32 -32.06 23.06 5.75
N LYS A 33 -31.60 24.07 4.99
CA LYS A 33 -30.56 23.90 3.98
C LYS A 33 -29.19 24.40 4.44
N TYR A 34 -29.12 25.29 5.44
CA TYR A 34 -27.85 25.75 6.03
C TYR A 34 -27.58 25.07 7.38
N ASP A 35 -26.31 24.85 7.70
CA ASP A 35 -25.92 24.26 8.98
C ASP A 35 -25.82 25.37 10.05
N PRO A 36 -26.35 25.17 11.27
CA PRO A 36 -26.28 26.18 12.32
C PRO A 36 -24.81 26.43 12.74
N PRO A 37 -24.48 27.64 13.25
CA PRO A 37 -23.10 28.05 13.53
C PRO A 37 -22.35 27.11 14.49
N GLU A 38 -23.07 26.46 15.41
CA GLU A 38 -22.54 25.49 16.36
C GLU A 38 -21.98 24.22 15.68
N VAL A 39 -22.67 23.75 14.64
CA VAL A 39 -22.30 22.59 13.82
C VAL A 39 -21.17 22.95 12.84
N PHE A 40 -21.15 24.22 12.39
CA PHE A 40 -20.21 24.74 11.41
C PHE A 40 -18.83 25.10 11.98
N GLU A 41 -18.77 25.69 13.19
CA GLU A 41 -17.53 26.16 13.82
C GLU A 41 -16.93 25.20 14.87
N GLY A 42 -17.69 24.22 15.35
CA GLY A 42 -17.24 23.27 16.35
C GLY A 42 -16.88 23.94 17.68
N ARG A 43 -17.84 24.63 18.29
CA ARG A 43 -17.76 25.16 19.66
C ARG A 43 -18.87 24.58 20.53
N ALA A 44 -18.72 23.31 20.91
CA ALA A 44 -19.39 22.80 22.11
C ALA A 44 -18.51 23.15 23.32
N ALA A 45 -18.83 24.25 23.99
CA ALA A 45 -18.32 24.50 25.33
C ALA A 45 -19.01 23.52 26.29
N LEU A 46 -18.19 22.67 26.92
CA LEU A 46 -18.43 22.09 28.24
C LEU A 46 -19.77 21.35 28.45
N ARG A 47 -19.81 20.06 28.09
CA ARG A 47 -20.52 19.06 28.91
C ARG A 47 -19.94 17.67 28.68
N VAL A 48 -19.06 17.30 29.61
CA VAL A 48 -18.59 15.93 29.83
C VAL A 48 -19.81 15.04 30.10
N ILE A 49 -19.77 13.78 29.67
CA ILE A 49 -20.68 12.66 30.04
C ILE A 49 -21.80 12.25 29.04
N THR A 50 -21.68 12.49 27.72
CA THR A 50 -22.45 11.66 26.74
C THR A 50 -21.55 11.14 25.62
N PHE A 51 -20.95 10.00 25.94
CA PHE A 51 -20.17 9.12 25.07
C PHE A 51 -20.96 8.77 23.80
N CYS A 52 -20.36 8.99 22.63
CA CYS A 52 -20.46 8.12 21.44
C CYS A 52 -21.63 8.21 20.41
N LEU A 53 -22.64 9.08 20.49
CA LEU A 53 -23.68 9.15 19.42
C LEU A 53 -23.78 10.46 18.62
N ILE A 54 -22.90 11.45 18.88
CA ILE A 54 -22.97 12.77 18.22
C ILE A 54 -21.63 13.16 17.56
N GLN A 55 -20.85 12.18 17.08
CA GLN A 55 -19.63 12.48 16.28
C GLN A 55 -19.94 12.85 14.81
N GLY A 56 -21.23 12.88 14.43
CA GLY A 56 -21.66 13.01 13.03
C GLY A 56 -21.79 14.43 12.46
N MET A 57 -21.86 15.49 13.28
CA MET A 57 -22.28 16.81 12.75
C MET A 57 -21.35 17.99 13.09
N VAL A 58 -20.73 18.05 14.27
CA VAL A 58 -20.10 19.30 14.78
C VAL A 58 -18.68 19.57 14.26
N ALA A 59 -18.17 18.76 13.31
CA ALA A 59 -16.75 18.74 12.95
C ALA A 59 -16.44 19.17 11.52
N ASN A 60 -17.42 19.54 10.68
CA ASN A 60 -17.22 19.43 9.22
C ASN A 60 -16.11 20.33 8.66
N LYS A 61 -16.05 21.63 8.97
CA LYS A 61 -14.99 22.51 8.44
C LYS A 61 -13.60 22.17 9.00
N LYS A 62 -13.47 21.98 10.31
CA LYS A 62 -12.19 21.63 10.95
C LYS A 62 -11.70 20.26 10.48
N LYS A 63 -12.60 19.27 10.38
CA LYS A 63 -12.33 17.93 9.84
C LYS A 63 -11.90 17.98 8.38
N LEU A 64 -12.55 18.80 7.53
CA LEU A 64 -12.15 18.99 6.13
C LEU A 64 -10.73 19.57 6.02
N VAL A 65 -10.39 20.57 6.84
CA VAL A 65 -9.04 21.14 6.86
C VAL A 65 -8.02 20.13 7.38
N THR A 66 -8.34 19.39 8.45
CA THR A 66 -7.46 18.34 8.98
C THR A 66 -7.23 17.21 7.97
N ASP A 67 -8.28 16.76 7.29
CA ASP A 67 -8.18 15.72 6.26
C ASP A 67 -7.33 16.21 5.08
N LEU A 68 -7.50 17.47 4.64
CA LEU A 68 -6.65 18.07 3.61
C LEU A 68 -5.18 18.12 4.02
N ILE A 69 -4.88 18.49 5.27
CA ILE A 69 -3.51 18.53 5.80
C ILE A 69 -2.89 17.13 5.86
N VAL A 70 -3.65 16.14 6.34
CA VAL A 70 -3.20 14.74 6.38
C VAL A 70 -2.92 14.23 4.97
N LYS A 71 -3.81 14.50 4.01
CA LYS A 71 -3.62 14.14 2.60
C LYS A 71 -2.41 14.82 1.98
N ALA A 72 -2.18 16.09 2.27
CA ALA A 72 -0.99 16.81 1.81
C ALA A 72 0.30 16.18 2.36
N LYS A 73 0.33 15.83 3.65
CA LYS A 73 1.46 15.14 4.27
C LYS A 73 1.67 13.72 3.73
N GLN A 74 0.58 13.00 3.44
CA GLN A 74 0.64 11.70 2.79
C GLN A 74 1.28 11.80 1.41
N VAL A 75 0.86 12.78 0.61
CA VAL A 75 1.48 13.05 -0.70
C VAL A 75 2.95 13.42 -0.54
N GLU A 76 3.31 14.27 0.41
CA GLU A 76 4.72 14.63 0.67
C GLU A 76 5.57 13.42 1.08
N TYR A 77 5.04 12.55 1.93
CA TYR A 77 5.71 11.30 2.30
C TYR A 77 5.86 10.36 1.11
N LEU A 78 4.82 10.23 0.28
CA LEU A 78 4.86 9.41 -0.92
C LEU A 78 5.89 9.94 -1.91
N ILE A 79 5.94 11.26 -2.15
CA ILE A 79 6.95 11.89 -3.00
C ILE A 79 8.37 11.58 -2.49
N LYS A 80 8.60 11.63 -1.17
CA LYS A 80 9.91 11.28 -0.58
C LYS A 80 10.22 9.78 -0.63
N SER A 81 9.18 8.95 -0.71
CA SER A 81 9.31 7.49 -0.83
C SER A 81 9.44 7.02 -2.27
N LEU A 82 9.20 7.90 -3.24
CA LEU A 82 9.44 7.59 -4.64
C LEU A 82 10.96 7.46 -4.86
N PRO A 83 11.41 6.45 -5.62
CA PRO A 83 12.78 6.44 -6.10
C PRO A 83 13.02 7.72 -6.92
N GLU A 84 14.19 8.35 -6.71
CA GLU A 84 14.56 9.59 -7.40
C GLU A 84 14.58 9.35 -8.91
N PRO A 85 13.89 10.17 -9.73
CA PRO A 85 13.89 9.99 -11.18
C PRO A 85 15.08 10.71 -11.80
N GLU A 86 16.15 9.98 -12.13
CA GLU A 86 17.21 10.48 -13.02
C GLU A 86 16.75 10.50 -14.49
N PRO A 87 17.01 11.58 -15.24
CA PRO A 87 16.53 11.75 -16.62
C PRO A 87 17.18 10.83 -17.67
N GLU A 88 18.21 10.06 -17.30
CA GLU A 88 18.84 9.02 -18.15
C GLU A 88 18.31 7.60 -17.84
N GLU A 89 17.33 7.48 -16.93
CA GLU A 89 16.90 6.22 -16.32
C GLU A 89 16.20 5.24 -17.22
N ASP A 90 15.45 5.67 -18.23
CA ASP A 90 14.82 4.69 -19.14
C ASP A 90 15.89 3.80 -19.79
N HIS A 91 17.07 4.38 -20.07
CA HIS A 91 18.21 3.64 -20.61
C HIS A 91 19.03 2.94 -19.52
N LEU A 92 19.25 3.55 -18.35
CA LEU A 92 20.05 2.94 -17.26
C LEU A 92 19.29 1.83 -16.52
N CYS A 93 18.01 2.02 -16.23
CA CYS A 93 17.11 1.01 -15.66
C CYS A 93 16.94 -0.17 -16.62
N ALA A 94 16.73 0.08 -17.92
CA ALA A 94 16.69 -0.98 -18.93
C ALA A 94 18.01 -1.76 -19.00
N LYS A 95 19.16 -1.07 -18.98
CA LYS A 95 20.48 -1.73 -18.93
C LYS A 95 20.68 -2.56 -17.67
N ARG A 96 20.26 -2.06 -16.51
CA ARG A 96 20.36 -2.79 -15.24
C ARG A 96 19.44 -4.02 -15.25
N LEU A 97 18.23 -3.89 -15.78
CA LEU A 97 17.30 -4.99 -15.92
C LEU A 97 17.84 -6.06 -16.87
N GLN A 98 18.42 -5.64 -18.00
CA GLN A 98 19.06 -6.55 -18.95
C GLN A 98 20.24 -7.29 -18.30
N ALA A 99 21.12 -6.59 -17.57
CA ALA A 99 22.23 -7.22 -16.86
C ALA A 99 21.76 -8.24 -15.80
N LEU A 100 20.64 -7.97 -15.12
CA LEU A 100 20.05 -8.91 -14.16
C LEU A 100 19.43 -10.13 -14.85
N ASP A 101 18.84 -9.97 -16.03
CA ASP A 101 18.31 -11.08 -16.83
C ASP A 101 19.44 -11.98 -17.36
N ASP A 102 20.53 -11.36 -17.82
CA ASP A 102 21.76 -12.07 -18.22
C ASP A 102 22.37 -12.84 -17.02
N GLU A 103 22.42 -12.23 -15.83
CA GLU A 103 22.89 -12.90 -14.61
C GLU A 103 21.96 -14.06 -14.21
N MET A 104 20.64 -13.88 -14.31
CA MET A 104 19.65 -14.91 -13.98
C MET A 104 19.73 -16.11 -14.93
N THR A 105 19.92 -15.86 -16.23
CA THR A 105 20.06 -16.92 -17.23
C THR A 105 21.33 -17.74 -16.98
N LEU A 106 22.47 -17.08 -16.75
CA LEU A 106 23.71 -17.76 -16.39
C LEU A 106 23.56 -18.59 -15.10
N ALA A 107 23.00 -18.00 -14.04
CA ALA A 107 22.78 -18.71 -12.78
C ALA A 107 21.85 -19.92 -12.94
N ASN A 108 20.83 -19.83 -13.79
CA ASN A 108 19.93 -20.94 -14.09
C ASN A 108 20.64 -22.06 -14.86
N GLU A 109 21.49 -21.72 -15.84
CA GLU A 109 22.28 -22.70 -16.57
C GLU A 109 23.25 -23.45 -15.65
N GLU A 110 23.98 -22.72 -14.81
CA GLU A 110 24.88 -23.32 -13.80
C GLU A 110 24.12 -24.20 -12.82
N TYR A 111 22.93 -23.78 -12.39
CA TYR A 111 22.06 -24.57 -11.52
C TYR A 111 21.64 -25.89 -12.20
N ILE A 112 21.19 -25.84 -13.46
CA ILE A 112 20.80 -27.04 -14.21
C ILE A 112 21.96 -28.02 -14.33
N GLN A 113 23.17 -27.51 -14.63
CA GLN A 113 24.37 -28.34 -14.73
C GLN A 113 24.75 -28.96 -13.38
N ALA A 114 24.69 -28.20 -12.29
CA ALA A 114 24.95 -28.69 -10.95
C ALA A 114 23.97 -29.80 -10.54
N VAL A 115 22.68 -29.62 -10.84
CA VAL A 115 21.64 -30.62 -10.57
C VAL A 115 21.85 -31.88 -11.41
N ALA A 116 22.22 -31.76 -12.69
CA ALA A 116 22.52 -32.90 -13.54
C ALA A 116 23.68 -33.73 -12.97
N ARG A 117 24.81 -33.08 -12.64
CA ARG A 117 25.97 -33.75 -12.02
C ARG A 117 25.60 -34.44 -10.70
N SER A 118 24.78 -33.80 -9.88
CA SER A 118 24.30 -34.40 -8.63
C SER A 118 23.43 -35.62 -8.86
N LYS A 119 22.56 -35.61 -9.88
CA LYS A 119 21.71 -36.75 -10.24
C LYS A 119 22.54 -37.92 -10.77
N ASP A 120 23.53 -37.64 -11.61
CA ASP A 120 24.43 -38.66 -12.15
C ASP A 120 25.24 -39.33 -11.05
N LEU A 121 25.79 -38.55 -10.12
CA LEU A 121 26.51 -39.09 -8.97
C LEU A 121 25.57 -39.89 -8.05
N HIS A 122 24.36 -39.40 -7.82
CA HIS A 122 23.36 -40.12 -7.04
C HIS A 122 22.99 -41.46 -7.69
N ALA A 123 22.85 -41.51 -9.02
CA ALA A 123 22.63 -42.75 -9.75
C ALA A 123 23.80 -43.72 -9.57
N GLN A 124 25.04 -43.25 -9.73
CA GLN A 124 26.24 -44.07 -9.50
C GLN A 124 26.31 -44.64 -8.08
N ILE A 125 26.02 -43.84 -7.06
CA ILE A 125 25.98 -44.30 -5.66
C ILE A 125 24.85 -45.32 -5.46
N THR A 126 23.70 -45.10 -6.08
CA THR A 126 22.56 -46.03 -5.97
C THR A 126 22.91 -47.38 -6.61
N ASP A 127 23.58 -47.38 -7.77
CA ASP A 127 23.97 -48.59 -8.48
C ASP A 127 25.07 -49.37 -7.73
N THR A 128 26.07 -48.68 -7.15
CA THR A 128 27.07 -49.35 -6.32
C THR A 128 26.46 -49.98 -5.07
N LEU A 129 25.53 -49.28 -4.40
CA LEU A 129 24.81 -49.83 -3.25
C LEU A 129 23.96 -51.05 -3.63
N ARG A 130 23.30 -51.04 -4.78
CA ARG A 130 22.54 -52.21 -5.28
C ARG A 130 23.45 -53.40 -5.55
N LEU A 131 24.58 -53.19 -6.23
CA LEU A 131 25.54 -54.26 -6.52
C LEU A 131 26.12 -54.86 -5.23
N MET A 132 26.49 -54.03 -4.25
CA MET A 132 26.96 -54.53 -2.94
C MET A 132 25.88 -55.34 -2.19
N LEU A 133 24.60 -54.97 -2.32
CA LEU A 133 23.50 -55.71 -1.71
C LEU A 133 23.25 -57.06 -2.43
N GLU A 134 23.31 -57.10 -3.76
CA GLU A 134 23.14 -58.32 -4.57
C GLU A 134 24.30 -59.33 -4.35
N GLU A 135 25.54 -58.85 -4.22
CA GLU A 135 26.71 -59.69 -3.86
C GLU A 135 26.55 -60.32 -2.47
N THR A 136 25.92 -59.60 -1.53
CA THR A 136 25.67 -60.11 -0.18
C THR A 136 24.56 -61.16 -0.16
N GLU A 137 23.52 -61.02 -0.99
CA GLU A 137 22.43 -62.01 -1.12
C GLU A 137 22.90 -63.30 -1.78
N THR A 138 23.72 -63.20 -2.83
CA THR A 138 24.26 -64.37 -3.54
C THR A 138 25.30 -65.14 -2.73
N GLY A 139 26.11 -64.44 -1.92
CA GLY A 139 27.06 -65.08 -0.98
C GLY A 139 26.40 -65.88 0.16
N LEU A 140 25.10 -65.67 0.44
CA LEU A 140 24.33 -66.45 1.41
C LEU A 140 23.59 -67.64 0.78
N ALA A 141 23.44 -67.68 -0.54
CA ALA A 141 22.75 -68.77 -1.26
C ALA A 141 23.67 -69.96 -1.59
N GLU A 142 25.00 -69.79 -1.57
CA GLU A 142 26.00 -70.81 -1.91
C GLU A 142 26.55 -71.62 -0.71
N LYS A 143 25.78 -71.80 0.37
CA LYS A 143 26.18 -72.72 1.46
C LYS A 143 25.42 -74.05 1.42
N PRO A 144 25.87 -75.05 0.65
CA PRO A 144 25.33 -76.40 0.75
C PRO A 144 25.81 -77.04 2.07
N ARG A 145 24.87 -77.59 2.84
CA ARG A 145 25.12 -78.67 3.80
C ARG A 145 24.58 -79.96 3.21
#